data_AF-A0A8C0WSB3-F1
#
_entry.id   AF-A0A8C0WSB3-F1
#
_cell.length_a   1.000
_cell.length_b   1.000
_cell.length_c   1.000
_cell.angle_alpha   90.00
_cell.angle_beta   90.00
_cell.angle_gamma   90.00
#
_symmetry.space_group_name_H-M   'P 1'
#
loop_
_entity.id
_entity.type
_entity.pdbx_description
1 polymer ?
#
loop_
_entity_poly.entity_id
_entity_poly.type
_entity_poly.pdbx_seq_one_letter_code
_entity_poly.pdbx_strand_id
1 'polypeptide(L)' 'MKGNQFWGYRKDRILFHPVSNSCMDCNPAEKKIFMARCDPLSETQQWIFEHINMTVLEKINHHTSS' A
#
# COMPACT_ATOMS: atom_id res chain seq x y z
N MET A 1 13.91 12.02 -6.35
CA MET A 1 13.77 10.58 -6.06
C MET A 1 13.26 10.42 -4.64
N LYS A 2 12.20 9.64 -4.42
CA LYS A 2 11.90 9.14 -3.08
C LYS A 2 12.59 7.77 -2.92
N GLY A 3 12.93 7.40 -1.69
CA GLY A 3 13.67 6.15 -1.39
C GLY A 3 12.76 5.00 -0.94
N ASN A 4 13.37 3.96 -0.36
CA ASN A 4 12.71 2.73 0.10
C ASN A 4 11.73 2.91 1.29
N GLN A 5 11.50 4.15 1.72
CA GLN A 5 10.51 4.50 2.73
C GLN A 5 9.27 5.13 2.11
N PHE A 6 9.19 5.15 0.78
CA PHE A 6 8.07 5.75 0.08
C PHE A 6 6.93 4.77 -0.13
N TRP A 7 5.74 5.14 0.36
CA TRP A 7 4.53 4.33 0.29
C TRP A 7 3.37 5.13 -0.32
N GLY A 8 2.49 4.42 -1.01
CA GLY A 8 1.18 4.92 -1.43
C GLY A 8 0.09 4.09 -0.77
N TYR A 9 -0.90 4.76 -0.17
CA TYR A 9 -2.11 4.11 0.33
C TYR A 9 -3.26 4.38 -0.63
N ARG A 10 -3.69 3.34 -1.33
CA ARG A 10 -4.63 3.42 -2.46
C ARG A 10 -6.09 3.28 -2.02
N LYS A 11 -7.03 3.62 -2.91
CA LYS A 11 -8.49 3.51 -2.65
C LYS A 11 -8.96 2.08 -2.38
N ASP A 12 -8.24 1.09 -2.90
CA ASP A 12 -8.44 -0.34 -2.65
C ASP A 12 -7.84 -0.81 -1.31
N ARG A 13 -7.40 0.11 -0.44
CA ARG A 13 -6.78 -0.14 0.87
C ARG A 13 -5.45 -0.89 0.81
N ILE A 14 -4.78 -0.86 -0.34
CA ILE A 14 -3.47 -1.47 -0.50
C ILE A 14 -2.36 -0.47 -0.15
N LEU A 15 -1.37 -0.94 0.59
CA LEU A 15 -0.09 -0.24 0.79
C LEU A 15 0.88 -0.63 -0.34
N PHE A 16 0.94 0.23 -1.36
CA PHE A 16 1.82 0.08 -2.51
C PHE A 16 3.20 0.68 -2.23
N HIS A 17 4.26 -0.06 -2.56
CA HIS A 17 5.64 0.40 -2.50
C HIS A 17 6.16 0.63 -3.93
N PRO A 18 6.20 1.89 -4.42
CA PRO A 18 6.49 2.18 -5.82
C PRO A 18 7.90 1.75 -6.26
N VAL A 19 8.88 1.80 -5.34
CA VAL A 19 10.29 1.50 -5.67
C VAL A 19 10.49 0.03 -6.02
N SER A 20 9.78 -0.89 -5.36
CA SER A 20 9.83 -2.33 -5.68
C SER A 20 8.68 -2.80 -6.55
N ASN A 21 7.75 -1.90 -6.91
CA ASN A 21 6.53 -2.23 -7.64
C ASN A 21 5.74 -3.41 -7.03
N SER A 22 5.65 -3.43 -5.70
CA SER A 22 5.01 -4.50 -4.92
C SER A 22 4.18 -3.92 -3.79
N CYS A 23 3.39 -4.78 -3.14
CA CYS A 23 2.45 -4.38 -2.11
C CYS A 23 2.75 -5.11 -0.79
N MET A 24 2.41 -4.46 0.32
CA MET A 24 2.52 -5.07 1.65
C MET A 24 1.46 -6.15 1.82
N ASP A 25 1.90 -7.35 2.15
CA ASP A 25 1.08 -8.54 2.38
C ASP A 25 1.44 -9.17 3.73
N CYS A 26 0.57 -10.02 4.25
CA CYS A 26 0.82 -10.76 5.46
C CYS A 26 0.47 -12.24 5.32
N ASN A 27 1.17 -13.07 6.09
CA ASN A 27 0.82 -14.47 6.29
C ASN A 27 0.34 -14.62 7.75
N PRO A 28 -0.98 -14.77 7.98
CA PRO A 28 -1.53 -14.89 9.32
C PRO A 28 -1.02 -16.11 10.09
N ALA A 29 -0.73 -17.22 9.41
CA ALA A 29 -0.23 -18.43 10.04
C ALA A 29 1.22 -18.26 10.55
N GLU A 30 2.06 -17.55 9.79
CA GLU A 30 3.45 -17.27 10.16
C GLU A 30 3.63 -15.99 10.98
N LYS A 31 2.59 -15.16 11.09
CA LYS A 31 2.61 -13.85 11.77
C LYS A 31 3.69 -12.91 11.21
N LYS A 32 3.88 -12.92 9.89
CA LYS A 32 4.87 -12.10 9.19
C LYS A 32 4.23 -11.19 8.17
N ILE A 33 4.84 -10.02 8.00
CA ILE A 33 4.54 -9.05 6.93
C ILE A 33 5.69 -9.09 5.92
N PHE A 34 5.37 -9.11 4.64
CA PHE A 34 6.34 -9.18 3.55
C PHE A 34 5.85 -8.42 2.32
N MET A 35 6.71 -8.28 1.32
CA MET A 35 6.35 -7.68 0.04
C MET A 35 5.93 -8.77 -0.95
N ALA A 36 4.78 -8.58 -1.61
CA ALA A 36 4.24 -9.50 -2.59
C ALA A 36 3.76 -8.78 -3.86
N ARG A 37 3.44 -9.55 -4.91
CA ARG A 37 2.74 -8.98 -6.07
C ARG A 37 1.40 -8.40 -5.60
N CYS A 38 1.10 -7.19 -6.05
CA CYS A 38 -0.15 -6.53 -5.72
C CYS A 38 -1.36 -7.31 -6.27
N ASP A 39 -2.30 -7.62 -5.39
CA ASP A 39 -3.59 -8.24 -5.71
C ASP A 39 -4.72 -7.48 -4.99
N PRO A 40 -5.52 -6.68 -5.73
CA PRO A 40 -6.63 -5.92 -5.14
C PRO A 40 -7.74 -6.78 -4.52
N LEU A 41 -7.82 -8.06 -4.89
CA LEU A 41 -8.81 -8.99 -4.35
C LEU A 41 -8.29 -9.74 -3.12
N SER A 42 -7.00 -9.65 -2.80
CA SER A 42 -6.43 -10.32 -1.63
C SER A 42 -6.76 -9.56 -0.34
N GLU A 43 -7.45 -10.24 0.58
CA GLU A 43 -7.76 -9.69 1.90
C GLU A 43 -6.50 -9.43 2.74
N THR A 44 -5.45 -10.25 2.58
CA THR A 44 -4.19 -10.10 3.34
C THR A 44 -3.34 -8.91 2.90
N GLN A 45 -3.72 -8.27 1.79
CA GLN A 45 -3.10 -7.03 1.28
C GLN A 45 -3.94 -5.77 1.57
N GLN A 46 -5.12 -5.90 2.20
CA GLN A 46 -5.99 -4.77 2.53
C GLN A 46 -5.77 -4.31 3.96
N TRP A 47 -5.24 -3.10 4.13
CA TRP A 47 -4.87 -2.51 5.42
C TRP A 47 -5.84 -1.39 5.79
N ILE A 48 -6.40 -1.41 7.00
CA ILE A 48 -7.36 -0.41 7.46
C ILE A 48 -6.69 0.47 8.52
N PHE A 49 -6.57 1.76 8.23
CA PHE A 49 -6.20 2.77 9.21
C PHE A 49 -7.46 3.29 9.93
N GLU A 50 -7.37 3.53 11.23
CA GLU A 50 -8.48 4.03 12.05
C GLU A 50 -8.98 5.41 11.59
N HIS A 51 -8.06 6.28 11.20
CA HIS A 51 -8.36 7.63 10.74
C HIS A 51 -7.61 7.92 9.45
N ILE A 52 -8.32 8.45 8.46
CA ILE A 52 -7.76 8.84 7.17
C ILE A 52 -8.24 10.23 6.78
N ASN A 53 -7.38 10.97 6.07
CA ASN A 53 -7.77 12.20 5.38
C ASN A 53 -7.79 11.92 3.87
N MET A 54 -8.99 11.71 3.31
CA MET A 54 -9.17 11.38 1.89
C MET A 54 -8.56 12.43 0.96
N THR A 55 -8.69 13.72 1.28
CA THR A 55 -8.14 14.81 0.48
C THR A 55 -6.62 14.75 0.39
N VAL A 56 -5.94 14.34 1.46
CA VAL A 56 -4.48 14.15 1.45
C VAL A 56 -4.08 12.93 0.63
N LEU A 57 -4.81 11.81 0.77
CA LEU A 57 -4.56 10.59 0.01
C LEU A 57 -4.70 10.80 -1.49
N GLU A 58 -5.73 11.53 -1.92
CA GLU A 58 -5.93 11.84 -3.34
C GLU A 58 -4.80 12.69 -3.90
N LYS A 59 -4.37 13.74 -3.18
CA LYS A 59 -3.22 14.57 -3.59
C LYS A 59 -1.94 13.73 -3.77
N ILE A 60 -1.63 12.86 -2.82
CA ILE A 60 -0.41 12.04 -2.86
C ILE A 60 -0.45 11.03 -4.00
N ASN A 61 -1.59 10.36 -4.20
CA ASN A 61 -1.75 9.34 -5.24
C ASN A 61 -1.77 9.93 -6.67
N HIS A 62 -2.19 11.19 -6.83
CA HIS A 62 -2.06 11.90 -8.11
C HIS A 62 -0.59 12.14 -8.50
N HIS A 63 0.29 12.41 -7.54
CA HIS A 63 1.71 12.64 -7.82
C HIS A 63 2.51 11.36 -8.08
N THR A 64 1.95 10.17 -7.84
CA THR A 64 2.61 8.88 -8.09
C THR A 64 2.28 8.24 -9.43
N SER A 65 1.33 8.82 -10.18
CA SER A 65 0.84 8.27 -11.45
C SER A 65 1.41 8.99 -12.69
N SER A 66 2.34 9.93 -12.48
CA SER A 66 2.98 10.76 -13.51
C SER A 66 4.47 10.47 -13.62
#